data_AF-A0A9N9T3P6-F1
#
_entry.id   AF-A0A9N9T3P6-F1
#
_cell.length_a   1.000
_cell.length_b   1.000
_cell.length_c   1.000
_cell.angle_alpha   90.00
_cell.angle_beta   90.00
_cell.angle_gamma   90.00
#
_symmetry.space_group_name_H-M   'P 1'
#
loop_
_entity.id
_entity.type
_entity.pdbx_description
1 polymer ?
#
loop_
_entity_poly.entity_id
_entity_poly.type
_entity_poly.pdbx_seq_one_letter_code
_entity_poly.pdbx_strand_id
1 'polypeptide(L)'
;MEDSNHDLKNIADVHLNVSLKKTGKKRLRYSDLDKRQVRKRKRNAGEEYVGYKNKLVKVISLQSHIHTCRFQCQKFTDEQRQEIFNQFWDLRNWNLQNAVITSCTEIAFPKRRRTEAVIIRAVSI
;
A
#
# COMPACT_ATOMS: atom_id res chain seq x y z
N MET A 1 -12.27 43.87 -0.52
CA MET A 1 -10.97 43.28 -0.90
C MET A 1 -11.12 41.80 -0.69
N GLU A 2 -11.49 41.14 -1.78
CA GLU A 2 -11.93 39.75 -1.83
C GLU A 2 -10.74 38.79 -1.90
N ASP A 3 -11.06 37.53 -1.58
CA ASP A 3 -10.43 36.30 -2.08
C ASP A 3 -9.16 35.75 -1.41
N SER A 4 -9.39 34.96 -0.35
CA SER A 4 -8.50 33.86 0.04
C SER A 4 -9.28 32.54 0.01
N ASN A 5 -9.59 32.08 -1.20
CA ASN A 5 -10.26 30.80 -1.47
C ASN A 5 -9.48 30.02 -2.54
N HIS A 6 -8.23 29.65 -2.22
CA HIS A 6 -7.33 28.98 -3.15
C HIS A 6 -7.21 27.45 -2.94
N ASP A 7 -7.80 26.87 -1.89
CA ASP A 7 -7.58 25.44 -1.59
C ASP A 7 -8.71 24.48 -2.02
N LEU A 8 -9.72 24.95 -2.76
CA LEU A 8 -10.78 24.09 -3.31
C LEU A 8 -10.60 23.67 -4.77
N LYS A 9 -9.53 24.10 -5.44
CA LYS A 9 -9.34 23.83 -6.88
C LYS A 9 -8.74 22.45 -7.21
N ASN A 10 -8.29 21.69 -6.21
CA ASN A 10 -7.59 20.41 -6.44
C ASN A 10 -8.51 19.17 -6.54
N ILE A 11 -9.84 19.32 -6.42
CA ILE A 11 -10.80 18.21 -6.54
C ILE A 11 -11.39 18.13 -7.96
N ALA A 12 -11.48 19.25 -8.67
CA ALA A 12 -12.04 19.32 -10.03
C ALA A 12 -11.06 18.84 -11.12
N ASP A 13 -9.75 19.08 -10.96
CA ASP A 13 -8.75 18.78 -12.00
C ASP A 13 -8.41 17.29 -12.15
N VAL A 14 -8.79 16.44 -11.19
CA VAL A 14 -8.66 14.99 -11.33
C VAL A 14 -9.77 14.43 -12.26
N HIS A 15 -10.83 15.20 -12.53
CA HIS A 15 -11.97 14.67 -13.28
C HIS A 15 -11.83 14.72 -14.81
N LEU A 16 -10.93 15.53 -15.39
CA LEU A 16 -10.90 15.74 -16.85
C LEU A 16 -9.70 15.13 -17.61
N ASN A 17 -8.68 14.58 -16.93
CA ASN A 17 -7.49 14.05 -17.60
C ASN A 17 -7.55 12.55 -17.93
N VAL A 18 -8.75 11.98 -18.10
CA VAL A 18 -8.93 10.70 -18.82
C VAL A 18 -9.07 11.00 -20.31
N SER A 19 -8.04 11.66 -20.87
CA SER A 19 -7.93 11.86 -22.31
C SER A 19 -7.89 10.50 -23.01
N LEU A 20 -8.76 10.38 -23.99
CA LEU A 20 -9.15 9.17 -24.66
C LEU A 20 -8.02 8.64 -25.55
N LYS A 21 -7.07 7.85 -25.00
CA LYS A 21 -6.30 6.94 -25.87
C LYS A 21 -7.23 5.81 -26.33
N LYS A 22 -7.64 5.89 -27.59
CA LYS A 22 -8.56 4.99 -28.28
C LYS A 22 -7.81 3.73 -28.75
N THR A 23 -7.93 2.65 -27.99
CA THR A 23 -7.81 1.28 -28.51
C THR A 23 -8.88 0.45 -27.78
N GLY A 24 -9.97 0.12 -28.48
CA GLY A 24 -11.06 -0.76 -28.01
C GLY A 24 -11.57 -0.53 -26.59
N LYS A 25 -12.25 0.58 -26.30
CA LYS A 25 -12.80 0.86 -24.97
C LYS A 25 -14.08 0.06 -24.69
N LYS A 26 -13.98 -1.02 -23.90
CA LYS A 26 -15.14 -1.45 -23.09
C LYS A 26 -15.62 -0.22 -22.30
N ARG A 27 -16.91 0.13 -22.42
CA ARG A 27 -17.53 1.28 -21.74
C ARG A 27 -17.42 1.04 -20.22
N LEU A 28 -16.44 1.66 -19.56
CA LEU A 28 -16.39 1.72 -18.11
C LEU A 28 -17.63 2.47 -17.63
N ARG A 29 -18.50 1.82 -16.85
CA ARG A 29 -19.65 2.49 -16.24
C ARG A 29 -19.12 3.41 -15.14
N TYR A 30 -19.65 4.63 -15.05
CA TYR A 30 -19.28 5.61 -14.02
C TYR A 30 -19.38 5.00 -12.59
N SER A 31 -20.39 4.16 -12.36
CA SER A 31 -20.57 3.39 -11.12
C SER A 31 -19.37 2.52 -10.73
N ASP A 32 -18.65 1.97 -11.71
CA ASP A 32 -17.53 1.05 -11.46
C ASP A 32 -16.26 1.82 -11.08
N LEU A 33 -16.10 3.03 -11.64
CA LEU A 33 -15.03 3.95 -11.26
C LEU A 33 -15.23 4.42 -9.81
N ASP A 34 -16.45 4.77 -9.44
CA ASP A 34 -16.78 5.20 -8.07
C ASP A 34 -16.52 4.07 -7.05
N LYS A 35 -17.04 2.86 -7.31
CA LYS A 35 -16.74 1.67 -6.49
C LYS A 35 -15.23 1.41 -6.38
N ARG A 36 -14.46 1.64 -7.44
CA ARG A 36 -13.00 1.48 -7.43
C ARG A 36 -12.32 2.53 -6.58
N GLN A 37 -12.76 3.79 -6.68
CA GLN A 37 -12.22 4.89 -5.89
C GLN A 37 -12.51 4.71 -4.40
N VAL A 38 -13.75 4.35 -4.04
CA VAL A 38 -14.13 4.03 -2.66
C VAL A 38 -13.27 2.91 -2.09
N ARG A 39 -13.08 1.81 -2.83
CA ARG A 39 -12.21 0.70 -2.40
C ARG A 39 -10.75 1.12 -2.25
N LYS A 40 -10.24 1.99 -3.13
CA LYS A 40 -8.88 2.52 -3.04
C LYS A 40 -8.72 3.40 -1.79
N ARG A 41 -9.68 4.31 -1.52
CA ARG A 41 -9.67 5.18 -0.33
C ARG A 41 -9.68 4.35 0.96
N LYS A 42 -10.62 3.42 1.08
CA LYS A 42 -10.72 2.53 2.25
C LYS A 42 -9.45 1.71 2.47
N ARG A 43 -8.91 1.12 1.41
CA ARG A 43 -7.63 0.38 1.48
C ARG A 43 -6.49 1.26 1.98
N ASN A 44 -6.33 2.47 1.44
CA ASN A 44 -5.25 3.36 1.84
C ASN A 44 -5.40 3.86 3.29
N ALA A 45 -6.62 3.89 3.82
CA ALA A 45 -6.90 4.21 5.21
C ALA A 45 -6.82 2.99 6.16
N GLY A 46 -6.55 1.79 5.63
CA GLY A 46 -6.56 0.55 6.41
C GLY A 46 -7.96 0.12 6.87
N GLU A 47 -9.01 0.71 6.34
CA GLU A 47 -10.41 0.44 6.69
C GLU A 47 -10.93 -0.83 6.01
N GLU A 48 -12.01 -1.38 6.55
CA GLU A 48 -12.70 -2.54 5.98
C GLU A 48 -13.34 -2.21 4.61
N TYR A 49 -13.13 -3.10 3.63
CA TYR A 49 -13.71 -2.96 2.29
C TYR A 49 -14.03 -4.30 1.62
N VAL A 50 -14.98 -4.27 0.68
CA VAL A 50 -15.33 -5.45 -0.13
C VAL A 50 -14.50 -5.46 -1.41
N GLY A 51 -13.80 -6.56 -1.67
CA GLY A 51 -12.99 -6.77 -2.88
C GLY A 51 -13.83 -7.13 -4.12
N TYR A 52 -13.17 -7.27 -5.27
CA TYR A 52 -13.82 -7.58 -6.55
C TYR A 52 -14.56 -8.93 -6.57
N LYS A 53 -14.14 -9.89 -5.74
CA LYS A 53 -14.79 -11.20 -5.61
C LYS A 53 -15.85 -11.22 -4.49
N ASN A 54 -16.39 -10.05 -4.14
CA ASN A 54 -17.25 -9.84 -2.97
C ASN A 54 -16.66 -10.37 -1.65
N LYS A 55 -15.33 -10.51 -1.58
CA LYS A 55 -14.63 -10.93 -0.35
C LYS A 55 -14.41 -9.72 0.54
N LEU A 56 -14.83 -9.82 1.78
CA LEU A 56 -14.61 -8.80 2.78
C LEU A 56 -13.15 -8.81 3.24
N VAL A 57 -12.50 -7.65 3.14
CA VAL A 57 -11.17 -7.38 3.70
C VAL A 57 -11.40 -6.59 4.97
N LYS A 58 -11.09 -7.19 6.12
CA LYS A 58 -11.27 -6.59 7.44
C LYS A 58 -10.38 -5.35 7.62
N VAL A 59 -10.78 -4.51 8.57
CA VAL A 59 -9.94 -3.40 9.05
C VAL A 59 -8.58 -3.93 9.50
N ILE A 60 -7.53 -3.19 9.18
CA ILE A 60 -6.18 -3.49 9.63
C ILE A 60 -6.08 -3.06 11.10
N SER A 61 -5.57 -3.95 11.95
CA SER A 61 -5.34 -3.67 13.37
C SER A 61 -3.91 -4.02 13.75
N LEU A 62 -3.38 -3.29 14.73
CA LEU A 62 -2.09 -3.60 15.32
C LEU A 62 -2.14 -4.99 15.95
N GLN A 63 -1.21 -5.85 15.55
CA GLN A 63 -1.10 -7.20 16.12
C GLN A 63 -0.19 -7.20 17.34
N SER A 64 -0.50 -8.07 18.29
CA SER A 64 0.37 -8.35 19.43
C SER A 64 1.76 -8.79 18.94
N HIS A 65 2.79 -8.35 19.63
CA HIS A 65 4.17 -8.53 19.23
C HIS A 65 4.96 -9.30 20.26
N ILE A 66 4.71 -10.60 20.28
CA ILE A 66 5.46 -11.53 21.11
C ILE A 66 6.16 -12.49 20.14
N HIS A 67 7.40 -12.18 19.78
CA HIS A 67 8.22 -13.10 19.01
C HIS A 67 9.70 -12.97 19.35
N THR A 68 10.41 -14.08 19.28
CA THR A 68 11.83 -14.26 19.67
C THR A 68 12.74 -14.32 18.44
N CYS A 69 12.51 -13.44 17.45
CA CYS A 69 13.38 -13.44 16.28
C CYS A 69 14.72 -12.77 16.57
N ARG A 70 15.70 -13.07 15.70
CA ARG A 70 17.05 -12.48 15.75
C ARG A 70 17.06 -10.97 15.46
N PHE A 71 16.02 -10.46 14.83
CA PHE A 71 15.89 -9.03 14.54
C PHE A 71 15.35 -8.32 15.79
N GLN A 72 15.92 -7.16 16.13
CA GLN A 72 15.64 -6.42 17.36
C GLN A 72 14.27 -5.70 17.31
N CYS A 73 13.21 -6.45 17.06
CA CYS A 73 11.87 -5.93 16.79
C CYS A 73 11.16 -5.43 18.06
N GLN A 74 11.62 -5.83 19.25
CA GLN A 74 11.07 -5.44 20.56
C GLN A 74 11.60 -4.06 21.05
N LYS A 75 12.14 -3.23 20.17
CA LYS A 75 12.68 -1.91 20.53
C LYS A 75 11.63 -0.88 20.92
N PHE A 76 10.38 -1.09 20.51
CA PHE A 76 9.29 -0.14 20.72
C PHE A 76 8.27 -0.69 21.70
N THR A 77 7.76 0.18 22.58
CA THR A 77 6.64 -0.16 23.46
C THR A 77 5.35 -0.28 22.65
N ASP A 78 4.32 -0.92 23.22
CA ASP A 78 3.04 -1.06 22.52
C ASP A 78 2.37 0.29 22.24
N GLU A 79 2.56 1.29 23.11
CA GLU A 79 2.08 2.66 22.88
C GLU A 79 2.76 3.30 21.67
N GLN A 80 4.10 3.19 21.59
CA GLN A 80 4.87 3.72 20.46
C GLN A 80 4.48 3.03 19.15
N ARG A 81 4.24 1.71 19.20
CA ARG A 81 3.78 0.95 18.03
C ARG A 81 2.39 1.40 17.58
N GLN A 82 1.49 1.68 18.52
CA GLN A 82 0.16 2.20 18.22
C GLN A 82 0.23 3.62 17.64
N GLU A 83 1.11 4.47 18.15
CA GLU A 83 1.33 5.81 17.61
C GLU A 83 1.85 5.77 16.17
N ILE A 84 2.91 4.99 15.91
CA ILE A 84 3.45 4.79 14.56
C ILE A 84 2.36 4.23 13.63
N PHE A 85 1.57 3.28 14.10
CA PHE A 85 0.47 2.70 13.34
C PHE A 85 -0.56 3.76 12.93
N ASN A 86 -1.00 4.59 13.88
CA ASN A 86 -1.96 5.65 13.64
C ASN A 86 -1.41 6.68 12.64
N GLN A 87 -0.20 7.18 12.87
CA GLN A 87 0.46 8.15 11.99
C GLN A 87 0.61 7.61 10.57
N PHE A 88 0.98 6.33 10.41
CA PHE A 88 1.15 5.71 9.10
C PHE A 88 -0.17 5.59 8.30
N TRP A 89 -1.25 5.17 8.96
CA TRP A 89 -2.54 4.98 8.28
C TRP A 89 -3.29 6.30 8.06
N ASP A 90 -3.05 7.31 8.90
CA ASP A 90 -3.64 8.65 8.73
C ASP A 90 -3.18 9.37 7.45
N LEU A 91 -2.01 8.99 6.91
CA LEU A 91 -1.54 9.48 5.61
C LEU A 91 -2.52 9.25 4.46
N ARG A 92 -3.32 8.17 4.52
CA ARG A 92 -4.35 7.77 3.52
C ARG A 92 -3.88 7.78 2.05
N ASN A 93 -2.57 7.79 1.80
CA ASN A 93 -1.95 7.93 0.50
C ASN A 93 -0.82 6.91 0.34
N TRP A 94 -0.96 6.05 -0.66
CA TRP A 94 -0.02 4.97 -0.95
C TRP A 94 1.40 5.47 -1.24
N ASN A 95 1.57 6.61 -1.91
CA ASN A 95 2.89 7.16 -2.22
C ASN A 95 3.60 7.63 -0.95
N LEU A 96 2.87 8.32 -0.06
CA LEU A 96 3.43 8.80 1.22
C LEU A 96 3.76 7.63 2.15
N GLN A 97 2.87 6.65 2.24
CA GLN A 97 3.10 5.40 2.99
C GLN A 97 4.36 4.67 2.50
N ASN A 98 4.54 4.54 1.18
CA ASN A 98 5.77 3.96 0.63
C ASN A 98 7.01 4.80 0.89
N ALA A 99 6.91 6.13 0.83
CA ALA A 99 8.03 7.01 1.12
C ALA A 99 8.50 6.82 2.57
N VAL A 100 7.58 6.72 3.54
CA VAL A 100 7.90 6.42 4.94
C VAL A 100 8.62 5.08 5.07
N ILE A 101 8.08 4.01 4.46
CA ILE A 101 8.74 2.69 4.51
C ILE A 101 10.15 2.79 3.90
N THR A 102 10.28 3.43 2.75
CA THR A 102 11.55 3.55 2.05
C THR A 102 12.58 4.33 2.87
N SER A 103 12.16 5.41 3.55
CA SER A 103 13.04 6.17 4.44
C SER A 103 13.53 5.38 5.67
N CYS A 104 12.83 4.31 6.03
CA CYS A 104 13.19 3.42 7.13
C CYS A 104 13.95 2.17 6.66
N THR A 105 14.36 2.11 5.39
CA THR A 105 15.06 0.95 4.81
C THR A 105 16.39 1.34 4.20
N GLU A 106 17.32 0.39 4.20
CA GLU A 106 18.64 0.53 3.58
C GLU A 106 18.84 -0.57 2.54
N ILE A 107 19.55 -0.24 1.46
CA ILE A 107 19.90 -1.21 0.42
C ILE A 107 21.10 -2.01 0.91
N ALA A 108 20.87 -3.28 1.25
CA ALA A 108 21.94 -4.22 1.61
C ALA A 108 22.29 -5.12 0.41
N PHE A 109 23.56 -5.12 0.00
CA PHE A 109 24.06 -6.07 -0.99
C PHE A 109 24.30 -7.44 -0.35
N PRO A 110 23.85 -8.55 -0.96
CA PRO A 110 24.02 -9.88 -0.39
C PRO A 110 25.51 -10.27 -0.34
N LYS A 111 26.03 -10.58 0.85
CA LYS A 111 27.44 -10.97 1.06
C LYS A 111 27.83 -12.28 0.37
N ARG A 112 26.88 -13.18 0.13
CA ARG A 112 27.10 -14.44 -0.60
C ARG A 112 25.96 -14.62 -1.60
N ARG A 113 26.31 -14.78 -2.87
CA ARG A 113 25.38 -15.31 -3.88
C ARG A 113 25.35 -16.82 -3.69
N ARG A 114 24.16 -17.41 -3.65
CA ARG A 114 24.03 -18.88 -3.72
C ARG A 114 24.65 -19.28 -5.05
N THR A 115 25.79 -19.95 -5.03
CA THR A 115 26.29 -20.67 -6.21
C THR A 115 25.21 -21.67 -6.59
N GLU A 116 24.84 -21.73 -7.86
CA GLU A 116 24.04 -22.86 -8.35
C GLU A 116 24.78 -24.12 -7.94
N ALA A 117 24.24 -24.86 -6.97
CA ALA A 117 24.71 -26.20 -6.73
C ALA A 117 24.41 -26.95 -8.04
N VAL A 118 25.44 -27.43 -8.72
CA VAL A 118 25.26 -28.32 -9.85
C VAL A 118 24.44 -29.49 -9.32
N ILE A 119 23.16 -29.55 -9.68
CA ILE A 119 22.31 -30.69 -9.34
C ILE A 119 22.76 -31.82 -10.25
N ILE A 120 23.81 -32.52 -9.86
CA ILE A 120 24.15 -33.80 -10.48
C ILE A 120 23.04 -34.76 -10.04
N ARG A 121 21.96 -34.82 -10.81
CA ARG A 121 21.00 -35.92 -10.70
C ARG A 121 21.76 -37.15 -11.17
N ALA A 122 22.23 -37.96 -10.23
CA ALA A 122 22.71 -39.29 -10.57
C ALA A 122 21.54 -40.04 -11.23
N VAL A 123 21.64 -40.26 -12.54
CA VAL A 123 20.78 -41.21 -13.24
C VAL A 123 21.35 -42.58 -12.93
N SER A 124 20.70 -43.32 -12.04
CA SER A 124 20.97 -44.73 -11.85
C SER A 124 20.53 -45.46 -13.13
N ILE A 125 21.47 -46.10 -13.81
CA ILE A 125 21.24 -47.08 -14.88
C ILE A 125 21.08 -48.45 -14.24
#